data_AF-A0A420MR92-F1
#
_entry.id   AF-A0A420MR92-F1
#
_cell.length_a   1.000
_cell.length_b   1.000
_cell.length_c   1.000
_cell.angle_alpha   90.00
_cell.angle_beta   90.00
_cell.angle_gamma   90.00
#
_symmetry.space_group_name_H-M   'P 1'
#
loop_
_entity.id
_entity.type
_entity.pdbx_description
1 polymer ?
#
loop_
_entity_poly.entity_id
_entity_poly.type
_entity_poly.pdbx_seq_one_letter_code
_entity_poly.pdbx_strand_id
1 'polypeptide(L)'
;MYRLGLVDSILIPTSTECIRLQRAFLRFEIYCRAFPADGSVPLETVSANDEFSSIEQFDLFISRLSPWEVEEIACVELYVTLMIRDYIDELESQFMSAANKYARLAWPLLPEPESEAEIKTKNETERKRERDTLVELTALDQTSLSLFSKEGRYRSSDNISYMTSLGLDFIYDLCTAGERRSELIRSNCQYSREFLPEALRYSPTWPPDHQYEETATLQNDSSCSNLGYVIFNRVEGDERMYKPITTTGGRYSGIRQLGYVFWDSERILSPEIYDKLEDMKCMLWQDITFRFDPGAQKGAGERLEGVKIHRDQMQTLERDFGYISRPPRASMESN
;
A
#
# COMPACT_ATOMS: atom_id res chain seq x y z
N MET A 1 -7.30 -12.12 -8.38
CA MET A 1 -7.69 -12.98 -9.52
C MET A 1 -8.53 -12.27 -10.58
N TYR A 2 -9.57 -11.49 -10.25
CA TYR A 2 -10.30 -10.67 -11.26
C TYR A 2 -9.41 -9.68 -12.03
N ARG A 3 -8.46 -9.03 -11.35
CA ARG A 3 -7.45 -8.15 -11.99
C ARG A 3 -6.49 -8.86 -12.95
N LEU A 4 -6.56 -10.18 -13.03
CA LEU A 4 -5.69 -11.05 -13.84
C LEU A 4 -6.50 -11.84 -14.89
N GLY A 5 -7.78 -11.52 -15.09
CA GLY A 5 -8.61 -12.06 -16.18
C GLY A 5 -8.88 -13.57 -16.11
N LEU A 6 -9.15 -14.12 -14.91
CA LEU A 6 -9.56 -15.52 -14.74
C LEU A 6 -11.09 -15.63 -14.62
N VAL A 7 -11.69 -16.67 -15.25
CA VAL A 7 -13.14 -16.90 -15.37
C VAL A 7 -13.77 -17.38 -14.05
N ASP A 8 -15.02 -17.01 -13.79
CA ASP A 8 -15.76 -17.24 -12.53
C ASP A 8 -15.82 -18.70 -12.05
N SER A 9 -15.80 -19.69 -12.94
CA SER A 9 -15.84 -21.11 -12.57
C SER A 9 -14.53 -21.61 -11.93
N ILE A 10 -13.42 -20.91 -12.15
CA ILE A 10 -12.12 -21.19 -11.52
C ILE A 10 -12.06 -20.54 -10.13
N LEU A 11 -13.00 -19.67 -9.74
CA LEU A 11 -12.86 -18.82 -8.56
C LEU A 11 -13.45 -19.40 -7.26
N ILE A 12 -14.14 -20.55 -7.30
CA ILE A 12 -14.67 -21.15 -6.07
C ILE A 12 -13.52 -21.92 -5.38
N PRO A 13 -13.08 -21.51 -4.18
CA PRO A 13 -12.06 -22.25 -3.44
C PRO A 13 -12.60 -23.59 -2.93
N THR A 14 -11.76 -24.62 -2.92
CA THR A 14 -12.08 -25.89 -2.25
C THR A 14 -12.17 -25.67 -0.73
N SER A 15 -12.66 -26.67 0.01
CA SER A 15 -12.66 -26.62 1.48
C SER A 15 -11.23 -26.47 2.03
N THR A 16 -10.24 -27.11 1.41
CA THR A 16 -8.84 -27.02 1.83
C THR A 16 -8.28 -25.64 1.58
N GLU A 17 -8.50 -25.08 0.38
CA GLU A 17 -8.07 -23.72 0.03
C GLU A 17 -8.70 -22.67 0.95
N CYS A 18 -9.99 -22.84 1.30
CA CYS A 18 -10.67 -22.02 2.30
C CYS A 18 -9.97 -22.06 3.66
N ILE A 19 -9.60 -23.26 4.14
CA ILE A 19 -8.92 -23.42 5.43
C ILE A 19 -7.56 -22.73 5.41
N ARG A 20 -6.78 -22.86 4.33
CA ARG A 20 -5.48 -22.18 4.19
C ARG A 20 -5.64 -20.66 4.24
N LEU A 21 -6.62 -20.12 3.50
CA LEU A 21 -6.93 -18.69 3.51
C LEU A 21 -7.35 -18.22 4.91
N GLN A 22 -8.33 -18.87 5.54
CA GLN A 22 -8.80 -18.49 6.88
C GLN A 22 -7.67 -18.51 7.91
N ARG A 23 -6.80 -19.52 7.86
CA ARG A 23 -5.64 -19.63 8.72
C ARG A 23 -4.62 -18.52 8.48
N ALA A 24 -4.36 -18.16 7.23
CA ALA A 24 -3.45 -17.08 6.88
C ALA A 24 -3.93 -15.73 7.42
N PHE A 25 -5.22 -15.42 7.22
CA PHE A 25 -5.85 -14.22 7.79
C PHE A 25 -5.82 -14.22 9.31
N LEU A 26 -6.11 -15.36 9.96
CA LEU A 26 -6.02 -15.49 11.41
C LEU A 26 -4.60 -15.25 11.92
N ARG A 27 -3.58 -15.83 11.28
CA ARG A 27 -2.16 -15.62 11.67
C ARG A 27 -1.71 -14.18 11.47
N PHE A 28 -2.10 -13.57 10.36
CA PHE A 28 -1.86 -12.16 10.10
C PHE A 28 -2.49 -11.29 11.21
N GLU A 29 -3.73 -11.57 11.59
CA GLU A 29 -4.38 -10.84 12.67
C GLU A 29 -3.70 -11.03 14.02
N ILE A 30 -3.30 -12.27 14.34
CA ILE A 30 -2.53 -12.54 15.57
C ILE A 30 -1.21 -11.76 15.55
N TYR A 31 -0.53 -11.66 14.40
CA TYR A 31 0.69 -10.85 14.27
C TYR A 31 0.42 -9.35 14.55
N CYS A 32 -0.63 -8.78 13.96
CA CYS A 32 -1.05 -7.40 14.23
C CYS A 32 -1.36 -7.15 15.71
N ARG A 33 -1.98 -8.11 16.39
CA ARG A 33 -2.33 -8.00 17.83
C ARG A 33 -1.16 -8.27 18.77
N ALA A 34 -0.22 -9.10 18.37
CA ALA A 34 1.00 -9.37 19.12
C ALA A 34 1.95 -8.15 19.10
N PHE A 35 1.93 -7.39 18.01
CA PHE A 35 2.74 -6.18 17.82
C PHE A 35 1.84 -5.00 17.45
N PRO A 36 1.01 -4.51 18.38
CA PRO A 36 0.01 -3.47 18.09
C PRO A 36 0.69 -2.15 17.73
N ALA A 37 0.07 -1.40 16.80
CA ALA A 37 0.53 -0.05 16.49
C ALA A 37 0.14 0.91 17.63
N ASP A 38 1.10 1.67 18.16
CA ASP A 38 0.77 2.81 19.03
C ASP A 38 0.40 4.02 18.17
N GLY A 39 -0.87 4.44 18.24
CA GLY A 39 -1.40 5.57 17.48
C GLY A 39 -1.13 6.94 18.10
N SER A 40 -0.22 7.03 19.08
CA SER A 40 -0.05 8.24 19.90
C SER A 40 0.91 9.28 19.31
N VAL A 41 1.75 8.94 18.32
CA VAL A 41 2.86 9.83 17.87
C VAL A 41 2.91 9.98 16.33
N PRO A 42 2.79 11.20 15.77
CA PRO A 42 2.97 11.47 14.34
C PRO A 42 4.43 11.37 13.83
N LEU A 43 4.57 11.33 12.49
CA LEU A 43 5.78 11.19 11.65
C LEU A 43 7.10 11.88 12.08
N GLU A 44 7.08 12.90 12.94
CA GLU A 44 8.25 13.74 13.24
C GLU A 44 9.09 13.25 14.43
N THR A 45 8.60 12.25 15.16
CA THR A 45 9.36 11.60 16.21
C THR A 45 9.25 10.10 15.99
N VAL A 46 10.37 9.45 15.67
CA VAL A 46 10.53 7.99 15.79
C VAL A 46 9.99 7.63 17.17
N SER A 47 8.80 7.04 17.21
CA SER A 47 8.12 6.81 18.46
C SER A 47 9.01 5.90 19.30
N ALA A 48 9.41 6.37 20.47
CA ALA A 48 10.00 5.50 21.49
C ALA A 48 8.98 4.46 22.01
N ASN A 49 7.75 4.44 21.46
CA ASN A 49 6.66 3.56 21.84
C ASN A 49 6.31 2.49 20.78
N ASP A 50 7.12 2.27 19.74
CA ASP A 50 7.11 0.97 19.05
C ASP A 50 7.73 -0.04 20.03
N GLU A 51 6.90 -0.67 20.88
CA GLU A 51 7.36 -1.56 21.97
C GLU A 51 8.24 -2.71 21.47
N PHE A 52 8.18 -3.04 20.17
CA PHE A 52 8.95 -4.10 19.54
C PHE A 52 9.55 -3.64 18.21
N SER A 53 10.88 -3.63 18.15
CA SER A 53 11.65 -3.48 16.92
C SER A 53 11.38 -4.62 15.94
N SER A 54 11.63 -4.40 14.65
CA SER A 54 11.49 -5.41 13.58
C SER A 54 12.30 -6.69 13.84
N ILE A 55 13.47 -6.59 14.47
CA ILE A 55 14.24 -7.78 14.88
C ILE A 55 13.53 -8.55 16.01
N GLU A 56 12.95 -7.87 16.99
CA GLU A 56 12.17 -8.52 18.06
C GLU A 56 10.89 -9.15 17.51
N GLN A 57 10.21 -8.47 16.57
CA GLN A 57 9.06 -9.03 15.86
C GLN A 57 9.43 -10.33 15.13
N PHE A 58 10.60 -10.35 14.48
CA PHE A 58 11.13 -11.53 13.82
C PHE A 58 11.42 -12.67 14.82
N ASP A 59 12.18 -12.38 15.87
CA ASP A 59 12.64 -13.37 16.84
C ASP A 59 11.50 -13.96 17.69
N LEU A 60 10.52 -13.13 18.07
CA LEU A 60 9.42 -13.55 18.94
C LEU A 60 8.31 -14.28 18.19
N PHE A 61 8.11 -13.99 16.91
CA PHE A 61 6.98 -14.53 16.14
C PHE A 61 7.38 -15.25 14.86
N ILE A 62 8.04 -14.55 13.93
CA ILE A 62 8.31 -15.08 12.59
C ILE A 62 9.20 -16.32 12.64
N SER A 63 10.24 -16.30 13.49
CA SER A 63 11.16 -17.42 13.68
C SER A 63 10.51 -18.70 14.22
N ARG A 64 9.28 -18.60 14.76
CA ARG A 64 8.53 -19.71 15.35
C ARG A 64 7.58 -20.40 14.37
N LEU A 65 7.46 -19.85 13.16
CA LEU A 65 6.63 -20.38 12.10
C LEU A 65 7.49 -21.06 11.04
N SER A 66 6.91 -22.06 10.38
CA SER A 66 7.51 -22.66 9.20
C SER A 66 7.54 -21.63 8.06
N PRO A 67 8.55 -21.66 7.17
CA PRO A 67 8.65 -20.68 6.09
C PRO A 67 7.43 -20.61 5.16
N TRP A 68 6.70 -21.72 4.96
CA TRP A 68 5.46 -21.72 4.18
C TRP A 68 4.30 -21.02 4.91
N GLU A 69 4.26 -21.08 6.24
CA GLU A 69 3.26 -20.39 7.06
C GLU A 69 3.48 -18.88 7.02
N VAL A 70 4.75 -18.45 7.04
CA VAL A 70 5.12 -17.04 6.87
C VAL A 70 4.79 -16.56 5.47
N GLU A 71 4.95 -17.40 4.45
CA GLU A 71 4.58 -17.06 3.08
C GLU A 71 3.06 -16.91 2.89
N GLU A 72 2.24 -17.69 3.60
CA GLU A 72 0.78 -17.47 3.69
C GLU A 72 0.48 -16.07 4.26
N ILE A 73 1.13 -15.68 5.36
CA ILE A 73 0.97 -14.34 5.98
C ILE A 73 1.44 -13.25 4.99
N ALA A 74 2.56 -13.48 4.30
CA ALA A 74 3.12 -12.54 3.33
C ALA A 74 2.17 -12.29 2.14
N CYS A 75 1.43 -13.31 1.70
CA CYS A 75 0.41 -13.13 0.67
C CYS A 75 -0.76 -12.27 1.16
N VAL A 76 -1.18 -12.46 2.42
CA VAL A 76 -2.25 -11.64 3.05
C VAL A 76 -1.79 -10.19 3.22
N GLU A 77 -0.58 -9.97 3.73
CA GLU A 77 0.00 -8.62 3.86
C GLU A 77 0.02 -7.91 2.51
N LEU A 78 0.52 -8.56 1.46
CA LEU A 78 0.59 -7.94 0.13
C LEU A 78 -0.80 -7.65 -0.42
N TYR A 79 -1.76 -8.56 -0.22
CA TYR A 79 -3.15 -8.36 -0.64
C TYR A 79 -3.75 -7.10 0.01
N VAL A 80 -3.57 -6.95 1.32
CA VAL A 80 -4.05 -5.79 2.09
C VAL A 80 -3.33 -4.51 1.64
N THR A 81 -2.01 -4.55 1.52
CA THR A 81 -1.18 -3.42 1.08
C THR A 81 -1.62 -2.90 -0.29
N LEU A 82 -1.88 -3.81 -1.24
CA LEU A 82 -2.39 -3.44 -2.57
C LEU A 82 -3.79 -2.84 -2.51
N MET A 83 -4.67 -3.40 -1.68
CA MET A 83 -6.03 -2.88 -1.49
C MET A 83 -6.00 -1.45 -0.93
N ILE A 84 -5.21 -1.19 0.12
CA ILE A 84 -5.08 0.15 0.70
C ILE A 84 -4.51 1.12 -0.34
N ARG A 85 -3.49 0.68 -1.09
CA ARG A 85 -2.94 1.48 -2.19
C ARG A 85 -4.00 1.88 -3.21
N ASP A 86 -4.87 0.95 -3.63
CA ASP A 86 -5.91 1.27 -4.60
C ASP A 86 -6.87 2.35 -4.09
N TYR A 87 -7.18 2.34 -2.80
CA TYR A 87 -8.01 3.37 -2.20
C TYR A 87 -7.30 4.72 -2.09
N ILE A 88 -5.97 4.73 -1.89
CA ILE A 88 -5.16 5.94 -1.96
C ILE A 88 -5.11 6.47 -3.39
N ASP A 89 -4.94 5.60 -4.39
CA ASP A 89 -4.93 5.98 -5.82
C ASP A 89 -6.32 6.53 -6.25
N GLU A 90 -7.42 5.98 -5.71
CA GLU A 90 -8.77 6.52 -5.88
C GLU A 90 -8.89 7.92 -5.25
N LEU A 91 -8.39 8.10 -4.03
CA LEU A 91 -8.37 9.39 -3.34
C LEU A 91 -7.53 10.44 -4.09
N GLU A 92 -6.35 10.05 -4.62
CA GLU A 92 -5.52 10.90 -5.48
C GLU A 92 -6.28 11.30 -6.75
N SER A 93 -7.02 10.36 -7.36
CA SER A 93 -7.81 10.64 -8.56
C SER A 93 -8.93 11.64 -8.28
N GLN A 94 -9.60 11.55 -7.12
CA GLN A 94 -10.61 12.52 -6.69
C GLN A 94 -9.99 13.89 -6.43
N PHE A 95 -8.83 13.93 -5.75
CA PHE A 95 -8.06 15.16 -5.53
C PHE A 95 -7.70 15.83 -6.87
N MET A 96 -7.15 15.07 -7.81
CA MET A 96 -6.79 15.56 -9.14
C MET A 96 -8.00 16.10 -9.91
N SER A 97 -9.16 15.46 -9.79
CA SER A 97 -10.40 15.94 -10.41
C SER A 97 -10.83 17.29 -9.85
N ALA A 98 -10.80 17.44 -8.51
CA ALA A 98 -11.12 18.69 -7.83
C ALA A 98 -10.13 19.82 -8.19
N ALA A 99 -8.82 19.53 -8.13
CA ALA A 99 -7.77 20.48 -8.49
C ALA A 99 -7.93 20.98 -9.94
N ASN A 100 -8.18 20.07 -10.89
CA ASN A 100 -8.43 20.42 -12.29
C ASN A 100 -9.68 21.28 -12.48
N LYS A 101 -10.76 20.99 -11.74
CA LYS A 101 -11.98 21.82 -11.75
C LYS A 101 -11.66 23.25 -11.29
N TYR A 102 -10.90 23.41 -10.20
CA TYR A 102 -10.53 24.72 -9.70
C TYR A 102 -9.55 25.46 -10.61
N ALA A 103 -8.60 24.75 -11.22
CA ALA A 103 -7.68 25.31 -12.21
C ALA A 103 -8.43 25.89 -13.42
N ARG A 104 -9.46 25.20 -13.92
CA ARG A 104 -10.30 25.70 -15.02
C ARG A 104 -11.06 26.97 -14.65
N LEU A 105 -11.44 27.14 -13.39
CA LEU A 105 -12.08 28.36 -12.92
C LEU A 105 -11.09 29.54 -12.85
N ALA A 106 -9.82 29.26 -12.56
CA ALA A 106 -8.74 30.26 -12.53
C ALA A 106 -8.18 30.59 -13.92
N TRP A 107 -8.34 29.69 -14.90
CA TRP A 107 -7.80 29.84 -16.26
C TRP A 107 -8.07 31.20 -16.93
N PRO A 108 -9.29 31.77 -16.88
CA PRO A 108 -9.58 33.06 -17.54
C PRO A 108 -8.81 34.26 -16.97
N LEU A 109 -8.13 34.08 -15.83
CA LEU A 109 -7.38 35.12 -15.13
C LEU A 109 -5.87 35.00 -15.37
N LEU A 110 -5.40 33.93 -16.01
CA LEU A 110 -3.98 33.79 -16.36
C LEU A 110 -3.62 34.72 -17.52
N PRO A 111 -2.45 35.36 -17.49
CA PRO A 111 -1.99 36.19 -18.61
C PRO A 111 -1.80 35.32 -19.86
N GLU A 112 -2.44 35.68 -20.97
CA GLU A 112 -2.08 35.11 -22.26
C GLU A 112 -0.67 35.57 -22.66
N PRO A 113 0.12 34.71 -23.34
CA PRO A 113 1.38 35.15 -23.95
C PRO A 113 1.06 36.27 -24.95
N GLU A 114 1.53 37.48 -24.65
CA GLU A 114 1.05 38.74 -25.21
C GLU A 114 1.00 38.78 -26.75
N SER A 115 -0.13 39.20 -27.31
CA SER A 115 -0.10 40.15 -28.42
C SER A 115 -0.35 41.54 -27.83
N GLU A 116 0.65 42.42 -27.95
CA GLU A 116 0.60 43.81 -27.55
C GLU A 116 -0.56 44.55 -28.24
N ALA A 117 -1.72 44.63 -27.58
CA ALA A 117 -2.73 45.64 -27.86
C ALA A 117 -3.63 45.85 -26.64
N GLU A 118 -3.61 47.10 -26.19
CA GLU A 118 -4.31 47.72 -25.08
C GLU A 118 -5.78 47.30 -24.87
N ILE A 119 -6.23 47.30 -23.61
CA ILE A 119 -7.39 48.08 -23.13
C ILE A 119 -7.25 48.22 -21.60
N LYS A 120 -6.84 49.40 -21.13
CA LYS A 120 -6.93 49.79 -19.71
C LYS A 120 -8.38 50.16 -19.39
N THR A 121 -9.14 49.23 -18.84
CA THR A 121 -10.47 49.46 -18.23
C THR A 121 -10.41 49.14 -16.72
N LYS A 122 -11.39 49.61 -15.93
CA LYS A 122 -11.54 49.29 -14.49
C LYS A 122 -11.38 47.79 -14.18
N ASN A 123 -11.77 46.93 -15.14
CA ASN A 123 -11.64 45.48 -15.10
C ASN A 123 -10.19 45.00 -14.92
N GLU A 124 -9.18 45.76 -15.36
CA GLU A 124 -7.77 45.33 -15.24
C GLU A 124 -7.27 45.44 -13.79
N THR A 125 -7.79 46.40 -13.03
CA THR A 125 -7.42 46.55 -11.62
C THR A 125 -8.06 45.44 -10.77
N GLU A 126 -9.29 45.06 -11.12
CA GLU A 126 -10.01 43.92 -10.51
C GLU A 126 -9.35 42.59 -10.89
N ARG A 127 -9.05 42.36 -12.18
CA ARG A 127 -8.30 41.17 -12.65
C ARG A 127 -6.91 41.06 -12.05
N LYS A 128 -6.24 42.18 -11.78
CA LYS A 128 -4.94 42.18 -11.08
C LYS A 128 -5.11 41.73 -9.63
N ARG A 129 -6.11 42.26 -8.92
CA ARG A 129 -6.43 41.80 -7.55
C ARG A 129 -6.81 40.33 -7.52
N GLU A 130 -7.60 39.85 -8.48
CA GLU A 130 -7.97 38.43 -8.57
C GLU A 130 -6.75 37.55 -8.87
N ARG A 131 -5.83 37.99 -9.74
CA ARG A 131 -4.54 37.32 -9.96
C ARG A 131 -3.70 37.25 -8.70
N ASP A 132 -3.70 38.29 -7.87
CA ASP A 132 -2.98 38.30 -6.59
C ASP A 132 -3.59 37.29 -5.58
N THR A 133 -4.82 36.81 -5.79
CA THR A 133 -5.45 35.74 -4.99
C THR A 133 -5.12 34.33 -5.47
N LEU A 134 -4.49 34.19 -6.64
CA LEU A 134 -4.09 32.89 -7.15
C LEU A 134 -2.86 32.37 -6.41
N VAL A 135 -2.93 31.11 -6.01
CA VAL A 135 -1.83 30.35 -5.41
C VAL A 135 -1.48 29.19 -6.32
N GLU A 136 -0.20 28.89 -6.41
CA GLU A 136 0.29 27.76 -7.19
C GLU A 136 0.20 26.48 -6.36
N LEU A 137 -0.16 25.37 -6.98
CA LEU A 137 -0.19 24.04 -6.38
C LEU A 137 1.23 23.44 -6.35
N THR A 138 2.13 24.14 -5.66
CA THR A 138 3.52 23.71 -5.44
C THR A 138 3.77 23.44 -3.96
N ALA A 139 4.85 22.70 -3.67
CA ALA A 139 5.27 22.35 -2.32
C ALA A 139 4.15 21.74 -1.44
N LEU A 140 3.36 20.82 -2.02
CA LEU A 140 2.27 20.15 -1.30
C LEU A 140 2.74 19.45 -0.01
N ASP A 141 4.02 19.07 0.07
CA ASP A 141 4.69 18.50 1.24
C ASP A 141 4.66 19.43 2.46
N GLN A 142 4.60 20.76 2.25
CA GLN A 142 4.52 21.78 3.30
C GLN A 142 3.09 22.11 3.73
N THR A 143 2.11 21.41 3.15
CA THR A 143 0.67 21.63 3.39
C THR A 143 0.03 20.41 4.03
N SER A 144 -1.26 20.49 4.35
CA SER A 144 -2.02 19.30 4.77
C SER A 144 -2.17 18.25 3.67
N LEU A 145 -1.85 18.59 2.41
CA LEU A 145 -1.92 17.73 1.24
C LEU A 145 -0.61 16.94 1.00
N SER A 146 0.21 16.77 2.03
CA SER A 146 1.52 16.13 1.93
C SER A 146 1.46 14.72 1.32
N LEU A 147 0.37 13.97 1.52
CA LEU A 147 0.12 12.67 0.88
C LEU A 147 0.22 12.71 -0.65
N PHE A 148 -0.21 13.80 -1.29
CA PHE A 148 -0.21 13.97 -2.75
C PHE A 148 1.07 14.64 -3.29
N SER A 149 1.97 15.04 -2.38
CA SER A 149 3.28 15.56 -2.76
C SER A 149 4.16 14.45 -3.32
N LYS A 150 5.23 14.85 -4.00
CA LYS A 150 6.25 13.90 -4.46
C LYS A 150 6.83 13.10 -3.29
N GLU A 151 7.15 13.77 -2.18
CA GLU A 151 7.70 13.15 -0.98
C GLU A 151 6.68 12.23 -0.29
N GLY A 152 5.42 12.66 -0.15
CA GLY A 152 4.37 11.83 0.46
C GLY A 152 4.04 10.59 -0.36
N ARG A 153 4.16 10.67 -1.70
CA ARG A 153 4.04 9.50 -2.57
C ARG A 153 5.19 8.52 -2.37
N TYR A 154 6.41 8.99 -2.15
CA TYR A 154 7.52 8.12 -1.75
C TYR A 154 7.29 7.49 -0.36
N ARG A 155 6.80 8.27 0.61
CA ARG A 155 6.46 7.81 1.97
C ARG A 155 5.17 6.97 2.04
N SER A 156 4.43 6.85 0.94
CA SER A 156 3.17 6.10 0.90
C SER A 156 3.36 4.64 1.29
N SER A 157 4.53 4.06 0.99
CA SER A 157 4.92 2.72 1.44
C SER A 157 4.81 2.55 2.95
N ASP A 158 5.30 3.52 3.70
CA ASP A 158 5.43 3.46 5.16
C ASP A 158 4.08 3.72 5.80
N ASN A 159 3.31 4.65 5.22
CA ASN A 159 1.92 4.92 5.59
C ASN A 159 1.02 3.69 5.37
N ILE A 160 1.20 2.99 4.24
CA ILE A 160 0.46 1.76 3.92
C ILE A 160 0.86 0.66 4.91
N SER A 161 2.16 0.48 5.18
CA SER A 161 2.63 -0.50 6.18
C SER A 161 1.99 -0.25 7.55
N TYR A 162 1.94 1.01 8.00
CA TYR A 162 1.23 1.39 9.22
C TYR A 162 -0.25 1.01 9.18
N MET A 163 -0.98 1.39 8.12
CA MET A 163 -2.40 1.08 7.97
C MET A 163 -2.67 -0.43 7.93
N THR A 164 -1.81 -1.21 7.25
CA THR A 164 -1.86 -2.68 7.23
C THR A 164 -1.66 -3.24 8.64
N SER A 165 -0.78 -2.64 9.44
CA SER A 165 -0.49 -3.09 10.81
C SER A 165 -1.64 -2.89 11.81
N LEU A 166 -2.64 -2.06 11.49
CA LEU A 166 -3.83 -1.85 12.32
C LEU A 166 -4.74 -3.09 12.38
N GLY A 167 -4.49 -4.09 11.53
CA GLY A 167 -5.18 -5.37 11.55
C GLY A 167 -6.51 -5.39 10.78
N LEU A 168 -7.15 -6.55 10.79
CA LEU A 168 -8.33 -6.87 10.00
C LEU A 168 -9.56 -6.04 10.37
N ASP A 169 -9.69 -5.57 11.61
CA ASP A 169 -10.78 -4.67 12.02
C ASP A 169 -10.70 -3.35 11.23
N PHE A 170 -9.51 -2.74 11.15
CA PHE A 170 -9.30 -1.53 10.36
C PHE A 170 -9.52 -1.77 8.87
N ILE A 171 -9.06 -2.91 8.35
CA ILE A 171 -9.21 -3.27 6.94
C ILE A 171 -10.70 -3.48 6.60
N TYR A 172 -11.46 -4.11 7.49
CA TYR A 172 -12.90 -4.26 7.36
C TYR A 172 -13.61 -2.91 7.34
N ASP A 173 -13.26 -2.01 8.25
CA ASP A 173 -13.79 -0.64 8.27
C ASP A 173 -13.47 0.08 6.96
N LEU A 174 -12.24 -0.04 6.46
CA LEU A 174 -11.82 0.58 5.20
C LEU A 174 -12.63 0.06 4.00
N CYS A 175 -12.90 -1.24 3.95
CA CYS A 175 -13.71 -1.85 2.89
C CYS A 175 -15.16 -1.35 2.92
N THR A 176 -15.74 -1.25 4.11
CA THR A 176 -17.17 -0.98 4.31
C THR A 176 -17.52 0.51 4.46
N ALA A 177 -16.52 1.39 4.65
CA ALA A 177 -16.73 2.80 4.99
C ALA A 177 -17.43 3.65 3.91
N GLY A 178 -17.52 3.19 2.66
CA GLY A 178 -18.13 3.95 1.57
C GLY A 178 -17.52 5.35 1.45
N GLU A 179 -18.32 6.40 1.62
CA GLU A 179 -17.89 7.80 1.58
C GLU A 179 -16.90 8.17 2.71
N ARG A 180 -16.96 7.50 3.86
CA ARG A 180 -16.07 7.76 5.01
C ARG A 180 -14.67 7.17 4.85
N ARG A 181 -14.43 6.42 3.77
CA ARG A 181 -13.11 5.80 3.50
C ARG A 181 -12.01 6.84 3.40
N SER A 182 -12.31 7.99 2.79
CA SER A 182 -11.35 9.11 2.69
C SER A 182 -10.93 9.61 4.07
N GLU A 183 -11.87 9.76 5.01
CA GLU A 183 -11.58 10.17 6.39
C GLU A 183 -10.66 9.17 7.09
N LEU A 184 -10.90 7.86 6.92
CA LEU A 184 -10.06 6.81 7.49
C LEU A 184 -8.63 6.88 6.95
N ILE A 185 -8.44 7.02 5.64
CA ILE A 185 -7.10 7.14 5.03
C ILE A 185 -6.41 8.41 5.54
N ARG A 186 -7.09 9.55 5.46
CA ARG A 186 -6.55 10.86 5.86
C ARG A 186 -6.20 10.94 7.34
N SER A 187 -6.86 10.17 8.19
CA SER A 187 -6.57 10.07 9.63
C SER A 187 -5.40 9.14 9.97
N ASN A 188 -4.89 8.37 9.00
CA ASN A 188 -3.80 7.42 9.20
C ASN A 188 -2.57 7.68 8.30
N CYS A 189 -2.67 8.56 7.31
CA CYS A 189 -1.61 8.78 6.31
C CYS A 189 -0.41 9.61 6.79
N GLN A 190 -0.29 9.87 8.10
CA GLN A 190 0.82 10.59 8.73
C GLN A 190 1.63 9.72 9.68
N TYR A 191 1.34 8.42 9.73
CA TYR A 191 1.96 7.51 10.67
C TYR A 191 2.73 6.45 9.90
N SER A 192 3.86 6.06 10.46
CA SER A 192 4.71 4.97 9.99
C SER A 192 5.20 4.17 11.19
N ARG A 193 5.57 2.91 10.96
CA ARG A 193 6.20 2.05 11.97
C ARG A 193 6.91 0.88 11.30
N GLU A 194 7.76 0.21 12.06
CA GLU A 194 8.30 -1.08 11.66
C GLU A 194 7.24 -2.18 11.80
N PHE A 195 7.09 -3.01 10.77
CA PHE A 195 6.11 -4.09 10.73
C PHE A 195 6.68 -5.34 10.00
N LEU A 196 5.82 -6.16 9.40
CA LEU A 196 6.20 -7.42 8.76
C LEU A 196 7.26 -7.26 7.64
N PRO A 197 7.18 -6.26 6.74
CA PRO A 197 8.21 -6.07 5.71
C PRO A 197 9.61 -5.86 6.30
N GLU A 198 9.71 -5.05 7.36
CA GLU A 198 10.95 -4.77 8.07
C GLU A 198 11.45 -6.02 8.82
N ALA A 199 10.57 -6.73 9.53
CA ALA A 199 10.91 -7.94 10.27
C ALA A 199 11.50 -9.03 9.35
N LEU A 200 10.96 -9.21 8.15
CA LEU A 200 11.46 -10.20 7.19
C LEU A 200 12.84 -9.87 6.61
N ARG A 201 13.36 -8.64 6.80
CA ARG A 201 14.73 -8.30 6.43
C ARG A 201 15.76 -9.08 7.26
N TYR A 202 15.39 -9.50 8.46
CA TYR A 202 16.20 -10.29 9.39
C TYR A 202 16.16 -11.80 9.11
N SER A 203 15.52 -12.23 8.01
CA SER A 203 15.54 -13.63 7.62
C SER A 203 16.97 -14.18 7.51
N PRO A 204 17.27 -15.32 8.15
CA PRO A 204 18.53 -16.02 7.93
C PRO A 204 18.57 -16.62 6.52
N THR A 205 19.77 -17.01 6.10
CA THR A 205 19.96 -17.91 4.95
C THR A 205 19.70 -19.35 5.36
N TRP A 206 19.29 -20.18 4.41
CA TRP A 206 19.16 -21.62 4.64
C TRP A 206 20.51 -22.24 5.04
N PRO A 207 20.54 -23.16 6.01
CA PRO A 207 21.73 -23.97 6.30
C PRO A 207 22.15 -24.82 5.08
N PRO A 208 23.46 -25.00 4.83
CA PRO A 208 23.97 -25.75 3.67
C PRO A 208 23.46 -27.21 3.60
N ASP A 209 23.23 -27.83 4.76
CA ASP A 209 22.85 -29.24 4.90
C ASP A 209 21.34 -29.45 5.06
N HIS A 210 20.52 -28.42 4.93
CA HIS A 210 19.07 -28.56 5.05
C HIS A 210 18.47 -29.25 3.82
N GLN A 211 18.34 -30.58 3.91
CA GLN A 211 17.37 -31.33 3.14
C GLN A 211 15.99 -31.04 3.75
N TYR A 212 15.28 -30.06 3.20
CA TYR A 212 13.88 -29.89 3.53
C TYR A 212 13.13 -31.13 3.00
N GLU A 213 12.61 -31.98 3.88
CA GLU A 213 11.57 -32.96 3.53
C GLU A 213 10.28 -32.18 3.27
N GLU A 214 10.24 -31.50 2.13
CA GLU A 214 9.05 -30.79 1.64
C GLU A 214 8.12 -31.86 1.09
N THR A 215 7.50 -32.62 1.99
CA THR A 215 6.43 -33.54 1.64
C THR A 215 5.17 -32.72 1.37
N ALA A 216 5.21 -31.87 0.34
CA ALA A 216 4.00 -31.39 -0.29
C ALA A 216 3.29 -32.61 -0.84
N THR A 217 2.30 -33.07 -0.09
CA THR A 217 1.49 -34.20 -0.53
C THR A 217 0.61 -33.70 -1.67
N LEU A 218 0.60 -34.42 -2.80
CA LEU A 218 -0.44 -34.27 -3.82
C LEU A 218 -1.86 -34.41 -3.22
N GLN A 219 -1.96 -34.96 -2.00
CA GLN A 219 -3.19 -35.13 -1.24
C GLN A 219 -3.79 -33.83 -0.68
N ASN A 220 -3.20 -32.66 -0.97
CA ASN A 220 -3.75 -31.35 -0.58
C ASN A 220 -4.07 -31.27 0.92
N ASP A 221 -3.17 -31.75 1.78
CA ASP A 221 -3.35 -31.56 3.22
C ASP A 221 -3.25 -30.06 3.54
N SER A 222 -4.19 -29.59 4.35
CA SER A 222 -4.15 -28.22 4.87
C SER A 222 -3.03 -28.03 5.89
N SER A 223 -2.58 -29.08 6.58
CA SER A 223 -1.63 -28.99 7.69
C SER A 223 -0.16 -28.80 7.29
N CYS A 224 0.15 -28.93 6.00
CA CYS A 224 1.50 -28.82 5.44
C CYS A 224 1.56 -27.78 4.31
N SER A 225 2.77 -27.57 3.77
CA SER A 225 2.97 -26.76 2.56
C SER A 225 2.23 -27.38 1.36
N ASN A 226 1.84 -26.53 0.41
CA ASN A 226 1.17 -26.95 -0.82
C ASN A 226 2.17 -27.07 -2.00
N LEU A 227 1.69 -27.65 -3.11
CA LEU A 227 2.50 -27.79 -4.32
C LEU A 227 2.96 -26.45 -4.90
N GLY A 228 2.12 -25.41 -4.81
CA GLY A 228 2.47 -24.07 -5.28
C GLY A 228 3.71 -23.52 -4.55
N TYR A 229 3.75 -23.64 -3.22
CA TYR A 229 4.90 -23.26 -2.41
C TYR A 229 6.17 -23.93 -2.92
N VAL A 230 6.16 -25.24 -3.10
CA VAL A 230 7.34 -26.01 -3.53
C VAL A 230 7.87 -25.57 -4.90
N ILE A 231 6.97 -25.33 -5.87
CA ILE A 231 7.36 -24.99 -7.25
C ILE A 231 7.81 -23.53 -7.38
N PHE A 232 7.09 -22.59 -6.76
CA PHE A 232 7.23 -21.16 -7.05
C PHE A 232 7.96 -20.37 -5.96
N ASN A 233 8.13 -20.88 -4.74
CA ASN A 233 8.79 -20.15 -3.64
C ASN A 233 10.33 -20.03 -3.79
N ARG A 234 10.93 -20.69 -4.80
CA ARG A 234 12.37 -20.64 -5.04
C ARG A 234 12.69 -19.84 -6.31
N VAL A 235 13.47 -18.79 -6.13
CA VAL A 235 14.08 -18.00 -7.21
C VAL A 235 15.59 -18.18 -7.13
N GLU A 236 16.23 -18.38 -8.28
CA GLU A 236 17.68 -18.55 -8.36
C GLU A 236 18.41 -17.34 -7.76
N GLY A 237 19.41 -17.62 -6.91
CA GLY A 237 20.20 -16.61 -6.21
C GLY A 237 19.57 -16.01 -4.95
N ASP A 238 18.41 -16.49 -4.49
CA ASP A 238 17.83 -16.11 -3.19
C ASP A 238 17.82 -17.27 -2.18
N GLU A 239 18.83 -17.27 -1.32
CA GLU A 239 19.07 -18.27 -0.29
C GLU A 239 18.35 -17.97 1.04
N ARG A 240 17.52 -16.92 1.11
CA ARG A 240 16.80 -16.57 2.34
C ARG A 240 15.77 -17.62 2.71
N MET A 241 15.67 -17.92 4.00
CA MET A 241 14.67 -18.82 4.58
C MET A 241 13.25 -18.28 4.43
N TYR A 242 13.04 -17.05 4.88
CA TYR A 242 11.78 -16.33 4.76
C TYR A 242 11.91 -15.28 3.66
N LYS A 243 10.93 -15.25 2.75
CA LYS A 243 11.02 -14.40 1.55
C LYS A 243 10.63 -12.96 1.90
N PRO A 244 11.46 -11.96 1.54
CA PRO A 244 11.20 -10.57 1.92
C PRO A 244 9.91 -10.07 1.28
N ILE A 245 9.22 -9.15 1.95
CA ILE A 245 8.11 -8.39 1.37
C ILE A 245 8.53 -6.94 1.24
N THR A 246 8.05 -6.28 0.20
CA THR A 246 8.25 -4.85 -0.01
C THR A 246 6.94 -4.24 -0.49
N THR A 247 6.58 -3.11 0.12
CA THR A 247 5.41 -2.30 -0.24
C THR A 247 5.57 -1.63 -1.61
N THR A 248 6.80 -1.56 -2.14
CA THR A 248 7.14 -1.09 -3.50
C THR A 248 7.31 -2.21 -4.53
N GLY A 249 7.07 -3.46 -4.13
CA GLY A 249 7.20 -4.62 -5.02
C GLY A 249 8.56 -5.31 -4.97
N GLY A 250 8.53 -6.62 -5.07
CA GLY A 250 9.69 -7.50 -5.03
C GLY A 250 9.48 -8.72 -5.91
N ARG A 251 10.52 -9.56 -6.02
CA ARG A 251 10.52 -10.75 -6.89
C ARG A 251 9.34 -11.70 -6.65
N TYR A 252 8.83 -11.74 -5.42
CA TYR A 252 7.72 -12.61 -5.03
C TYR A 252 6.34 -11.93 -5.16
N SER A 253 6.26 -10.62 -5.40
CA SER A 253 4.99 -9.88 -5.38
C SER A 253 4.00 -10.37 -6.42
N GLY A 254 4.46 -10.74 -7.62
CA GLY A 254 3.60 -11.27 -8.69
C GLY A 254 2.91 -12.58 -8.30
N ILE A 255 3.68 -13.57 -7.82
CA ILE A 255 3.14 -14.87 -7.43
C ILE A 255 2.31 -14.80 -6.13
N ARG A 256 2.69 -13.93 -5.19
CA ARG A 256 1.90 -13.66 -3.97
C ARG A 256 0.55 -13.02 -4.29
N GLN A 257 0.49 -12.09 -5.24
CA GLN A 257 -0.77 -11.53 -5.72
C GLN A 257 -1.67 -12.61 -6.35
N LEU A 258 -1.08 -13.67 -6.90
CA LEU A 258 -1.79 -14.84 -7.41
C LEU A 258 -2.20 -15.82 -6.32
N GLY A 259 -1.70 -15.73 -5.09
CA GLY A 259 -2.08 -16.59 -3.97
C GLY A 259 -1.55 -18.02 -4.09
N TYR A 260 -0.39 -18.21 -4.72
CA TYR A 260 0.15 -19.53 -5.08
C TYR A 260 0.26 -20.53 -3.91
N VAL A 261 0.42 -20.06 -2.67
CA VAL A 261 0.47 -20.89 -1.46
C VAL A 261 -0.88 -21.38 -0.94
N PHE A 262 -1.99 -20.88 -1.50
CA PHE A 262 -3.34 -21.25 -1.05
C PHE A 262 -3.95 -22.36 -1.87
N TRP A 263 -3.57 -22.48 -3.13
CA TRP A 263 -4.23 -23.33 -4.12
C TRP A 263 -3.89 -24.81 -3.97
N ASP A 264 -4.88 -25.65 -4.23
CA ASP A 264 -4.71 -27.10 -4.30
C ASP A 264 -3.91 -27.49 -5.55
N SER A 265 -3.31 -28.68 -5.49
CA SER A 265 -2.41 -29.21 -6.52
C SER A 265 -3.07 -29.26 -7.90
N GLU A 266 -4.35 -29.62 -7.99
CA GLU A 266 -5.09 -29.62 -9.26
C GLU A 266 -5.19 -28.22 -9.88
N ARG A 267 -5.43 -27.19 -9.05
CA ARG A 267 -5.50 -25.80 -9.52
C ARG A 267 -4.12 -25.30 -9.93
N ILE A 268 -3.08 -25.62 -9.15
CA ILE A 268 -1.69 -25.27 -9.46
C ILE A 268 -1.23 -25.90 -10.78
N LEU A 269 -1.61 -27.15 -11.04
CA LEU A 269 -1.22 -27.90 -12.24
C LEU A 269 -2.09 -27.59 -13.47
N SER A 270 -3.17 -26.81 -13.31
CA SER A 270 -3.94 -26.31 -14.44
C SER A 270 -3.04 -25.43 -15.32
N PRO A 271 -2.93 -25.70 -16.64
CA PRO A 271 -2.07 -24.93 -17.54
C PRO A 271 -2.29 -23.42 -17.43
N GLU A 272 -3.55 -22.99 -17.34
CA GLU A 272 -3.91 -21.56 -17.25
C GLU A 272 -3.37 -20.87 -15.99
N ILE A 273 -3.27 -21.60 -14.88
CA ILE A 273 -2.78 -21.07 -13.59
C ILE A 273 -1.26 -21.21 -13.52
N TYR A 274 -0.74 -22.37 -13.94
CA TYR A 274 0.68 -22.66 -13.95
C TYR A 274 1.44 -21.64 -14.81
N ASP A 275 0.99 -21.43 -16.05
CA ASP A 275 1.65 -20.49 -16.98
C ASP A 275 1.63 -19.07 -16.43
N LYS A 276 0.52 -18.64 -15.80
CA LYS A 276 0.45 -17.32 -15.15
C LYS A 276 1.39 -17.20 -13.95
N LEU A 277 1.53 -18.25 -13.15
CA LEU A 277 2.47 -18.24 -12.02
C LEU A 277 3.92 -18.20 -12.51
N GLU A 278 4.24 -18.93 -13.57
CA GLU A 278 5.57 -18.95 -14.17
C GLU A 278 5.92 -17.59 -14.82
N ASP A 279 4.96 -16.98 -15.54
CA ASP A 279 5.09 -15.63 -16.10
C ASP A 279 5.35 -14.59 -15.00
N MET A 280 4.60 -14.67 -13.89
CA MET A 280 4.77 -13.75 -12.77
C MET A 280 6.10 -13.98 -12.02
N LYS A 281 6.58 -15.22 -11.95
CA LYS A 281 7.88 -15.58 -11.35
C LYS A 281 9.05 -15.06 -12.20
N CYS A 282 8.90 -15.08 -13.53
CA CYS A 282 9.91 -14.63 -14.48
C CYS A 282 9.80 -13.13 -14.86
N MET A 283 8.92 -12.38 -14.20
CA MET A 283 8.69 -10.97 -14.51
C MET A 283 9.97 -10.13 -14.36
N LEU A 284 10.24 -9.26 -15.34
CA LEU A 284 11.39 -8.37 -15.31
C LEU A 284 11.25 -7.36 -14.17
N TRP A 285 12.39 -6.96 -13.58
CA TRP A 285 12.41 -6.00 -12.48
C TRP A 285 11.72 -4.68 -12.83
N GLN A 286 11.86 -4.21 -14.07
CA GLN A 286 11.20 -2.98 -14.55
C GLN A 286 9.67 -3.09 -14.52
N ASP A 287 9.13 -4.25 -14.89
CA ASP A 287 7.69 -4.50 -14.87
C ASP A 287 7.17 -4.64 -13.43
N ILE A 288 7.96 -5.26 -12.54
CA ILE A 288 7.68 -5.31 -11.10
C ILE A 288 7.62 -3.88 -10.54
N THR A 289 8.65 -3.06 -10.77
CA THR A 289 8.69 -1.68 -10.30
C THR A 289 7.50 -0.89 -10.86
N PHE A 290 7.24 -0.94 -12.16
CA PHE A 290 6.13 -0.21 -12.75
C PHE A 290 4.76 -0.61 -12.16
N ARG A 291 4.58 -1.88 -11.82
CA ARG A 291 3.33 -2.43 -11.30
C ARG A 291 3.15 -2.21 -9.80
N PHE A 292 4.22 -2.30 -9.03
CA PHE A 292 4.15 -2.37 -7.57
C PHE A 292 4.76 -1.17 -6.84
N ASP A 293 5.58 -0.35 -7.50
CA ASP A 293 6.14 0.87 -6.91
C ASP A 293 5.21 2.07 -7.18
N PRO A 294 4.62 2.69 -6.15
CA PRO A 294 3.84 3.92 -6.32
C PRO A 294 4.65 5.07 -6.93
N GLY A 295 5.95 5.13 -6.67
CA GLY A 295 6.88 6.15 -7.17
C GLY A 295 7.28 5.99 -8.64
N ALA A 296 6.94 4.87 -9.28
CA ALA A 296 7.29 4.63 -10.69
C ALA A 296 6.47 5.47 -11.69
N GLN A 297 5.34 6.02 -11.25
CA GLN A 297 4.45 6.85 -12.07
C GLN A 297 4.37 8.28 -11.54
N LYS A 298 4.10 9.24 -12.44
CA LYS A 298 4.02 10.65 -12.06
C LYS A 298 2.91 10.91 -11.05
N GLY A 299 3.30 11.51 -9.92
CA GLY A 299 2.41 11.87 -8.82
C GLY A 299 1.50 13.06 -9.08
N ALA A 300 0.47 13.23 -8.26
CA ALA A 300 -0.35 14.44 -8.28
C ALA A 300 0.49 15.73 -8.13
N GLY A 301 1.45 15.77 -7.19
CA GLY A 301 2.37 16.90 -7.05
C GLY A 301 3.19 17.20 -8.30
N GLU A 302 3.66 16.19 -9.03
CA GLU A 302 4.38 16.38 -10.30
C GLU A 302 3.47 16.78 -11.46
N ARG A 303 2.20 16.36 -11.43
CA ARG A 303 1.21 16.67 -12.47
C ARG A 303 0.56 18.03 -12.30
N LEU A 304 0.61 18.60 -11.09
CA LEU A 304 0.03 19.90 -10.74
C LEU A 304 1.06 21.03 -10.66
N GLU A 305 2.33 20.75 -10.92
CA GLU A 305 3.38 21.77 -10.99
C GLU A 305 3.01 22.86 -12.01
N GLY A 306 3.10 24.14 -11.61
CA GLY A 306 2.68 25.28 -12.43
C GLY A 306 1.17 25.57 -12.44
N VAL A 307 0.33 24.70 -11.88
CA VAL A 307 -1.13 24.92 -11.83
C VAL A 307 -1.48 25.94 -10.76
N LYS A 308 -2.31 26.93 -11.12
CA LYS A 308 -2.77 27.99 -10.21
C LYS A 308 -4.27 27.89 -9.93
N ILE A 309 -4.65 28.10 -8.68
CA ILE A 309 -6.04 28.13 -8.21
C ILE A 309 -6.26 29.29 -7.25
N HIS A 310 -7.51 29.69 -7.01
CA HIS A 310 -7.79 30.70 -5.97
C HIS A 310 -7.47 30.16 -4.56
N ARG A 311 -6.99 31.05 -3.68
CA ARG A 311 -6.69 30.73 -2.27
C ARG A 311 -7.84 30.05 -1.53
N ASP A 312 -9.07 30.49 -1.72
CA ASP A 312 -10.24 29.89 -1.06
C ASP A 312 -10.50 28.45 -1.53
N GLN A 313 -10.13 28.14 -2.78
CA GLN A 313 -10.23 26.78 -3.32
C GLN A 313 -9.07 25.90 -2.83
N MET A 314 -7.89 26.48 -2.61
CA MET A 314 -6.79 25.77 -1.94
C MET A 314 -7.20 25.36 -0.53
N GLN A 315 -7.79 26.26 0.25
CA GLN A 315 -8.32 25.93 1.59
C GLN A 315 -9.40 24.85 1.54
N THR A 316 -10.22 24.85 0.49
CA THR A 316 -11.22 23.81 0.25
C THR A 316 -10.56 22.45 -0.05
N LEU A 317 -9.53 22.42 -0.88
CA LEU A 317 -8.75 21.19 -1.14
C LEU A 317 -8.09 20.67 0.14
N GLU A 318 -7.45 21.53 0.93
CA GLU A 318 -6.83 21.17 2.20
C GLU A 318 -7.86 20.59 3.19
N ARG A 319 -9.05 21.19 3.27
CA ARG A 319 -10.13 20.67 4.11
C ARG A 319 -10.65 19.32 3.63
N ASP A 320 -10.80 19.12 2.33
CA ASP A 320 -11.48 17.95 1.76
C ASP A 320 -10.53 16.76 1.54
N PHE A 321 -9.22 17.01 1.40
CA PHE A 321 -8.22 15.99 1.08
C PHE A 321 -7.01 15.98 2.01
N GLY A 322 -6.76 17.04 2.77
CA GLY A 322 -5.61 17.12 3.66
C GLY A 322 -5.69 16.14 4.84
N TYR A 323 -4.58 15.78 5.45
CA TYR A 323 -4.59 14.86 6.59
C TYR A 323 -5.48 15.35 7.74
N ILE A 324 -5.98 14.41 8.54
CA ILE A 324 -6.78 14.68 9.73
C ILE A 324 -5.95 14.32 10.95
N SER A 325 -5.50 15.32 11.72
CA SER A 325 -4.77 15.06 12.96
C SER A 325 -5.67 14.39 13.99
N ARG A 326 -5.21 13.26 14.54
CA ARG A 326 -5.89 12.64 15.68
C ARG A 326 -5.54 13.39 16.96
N PRO A 327 -6.48 13.56 17.89
CA PRO A 327 -6.13 14.01 19.23
C PRO A 327 -5.17 12.96 19.86
N PRO A 328 -4.12 13.39 20.58
CA PRO A 328 -3.30 12.45 21.33
C PRO A 328 -4.18 11.66 22.28
N ARG A 329 -4.00 10.33 22.34
CA ARG A 329 -4.70 9.49 23.32
C ARG A 329 -4.42 10.10 24.70
N ALA A 330 -5.48 10.48 25.42
CA ALA A 330 -5.35 10.83 26.83
C ALA A 330 -4.65 9.64 27.50
N SER A 331 -3.46 9.88 28.04
CA SER A 331 -2.76 8.90 28.88
C SER A 331 -3.79 8.37 29.87
N MET A 332 -4.04 7.06 29.85
CA MET A 332 -4.86 6.43 30.88
C MET A 332 -4.26 6.83 32.21
N GLU A 333 -4.93 7.77 32.90
CA GLU A 333 -4.63 8.11 34.27
C GLU A 333 -4.74 6.80 35.06
N SER A 334 -3.59 6.36 35.55
CA SER A 334 -3.46 5.21 36.41
C SER A 334 -4.21 5.53 37.71
N ASN A 335 -5.41 4.98 37.86
CA ASN A 335 -6.11 4.89 39.14
C ASN A 335 -5.81 3.57 39.82
#